data_AF-A0A1C5RTE6-F1
#
_entry.id   AF-A0A1C5RTE6-F1
#
_cell.length_a   1.000
_cell.length_b   1.000
_cell.length_c   1.000
_cell.angle_alpha   90.00
_cell.angle_beta   90.00
_cell.angle_gamma   90.00
#
_symmetry.space_group_name_H-M   'P 1'
#
loop_
_entity.id
_entity.type
_entity.pdbx_description
1 polymer ?
#
loop_
_entity_poly.entity_id
_entity_poly.type
_entity_poly.pdbx_seq_one_letter_code
_entity_poly.pdbx_strand_id
1 'polypeptide(L)'
;MKKRIIALLIAGTMALSLSACGNDSKSTSEPQKQEETSTDAQEAKEAQATIDAQYNPNNIAPSDYSNVDEYLAAWINGVEPNTSDMVDTIAHAAKAEANYNGGNSAEALSYISSNYPNYFTDNAMMEKTMFYGYYLEYANAKNGSDNLGANVGMDTYQAVKYVYRGSETSDDQHVTANLDQIKDGLSQLGYSVQ
;
A
#
# COMPACT_ATOMS: atom_id res chain seq x y z
N MET A 1 26.25 -15.09 2.36
CA MET A 1 27.22 -13.96 2.38
C MET A 1 26.55 -12.77 1.72
N LYS A 2 26.22 -11.71 2.48
CA LYS A 2 26.87 -10.37 2.42
C LYS A 2 26.61 -9.67 1.06
N LYS A 3 25.89 -8.55 0.93
CA LYS A 3 25.86 -7.33 1.78
C LYS A 3 24.61 -6.48 1.49
N ARG A 4 24.13 -5.79 2.53
CA ARG A 4 23.36 -4.54 2.44
C ARG A 4 24.32 -3.41 2.08
N ILE A 5 23.92 -2.49 1.19
CA ILE A 5 24.52 -1.15 1.10
C ILE A 5 23.39 -0.13 0.86
N ILE A 6 23.10 0.62 1.92
CA ILE A 6 22.50 1.95 1.88
C ILE A 6 23.65 2.91 1.57
N ALA A 7 23.45 3.86 0.64
CA ALA A 7 24.25 5.08 0.56
C ALA A 7 23.44 6.22 -0.06
N LEU A 8 22.73 6.93 0.81
CA LEU A 8 22.36 8.34 0.64
C LEU A 8 23.63 9.18 0.44
N LEU A 9 23.74 9.90 -0.67
CA LEU A 9 24.69 11.00 -0.84
C LEU A 9 23.96 12.20 -1.45
N ILE A 10 23.38 13.02 -0.57
CA ILE A 10 23.01 14.39 -0.88
C ILE A 10 24.28 15.22 -0.72
N ALA A 11 24.86 15.65 -1.84
CA ALA A 11 25.92 16.65 -1.86
C ALA A 11 25.41 17.88 -2.61
N GLY A 12 24.70 18.75 -1.89
CA GLY A 12 24.38 20.10 -2.34
C GLY A 12 25.52 21.03 -1.97
N THR A 13 26.39 21.37 -2.93
CA THR A 13 27.33 22.49 -2.78
C THR A 13 26.77 23.71 -3.49
N MET A 14 26.25 24.65 -2.71
CA MET A 14 26.02 26.02 -3.18
C MET A 14 27.37 26.66 -3.51
N ALA A 15 27.50 27.18 -4.73
CA ALA A 15 28.53 28.15 -5.07
C ALA A 15 27.86 29.42 -5.62
N LEU A 16 27.58 30.36 -4.72
CA LEU A 16 27.33 31.75 -5.09
C LEU A 16 28.70 32.44 -5.16
N SER A 17 29.23 32.61 -6.37
CA SER A 17 30.36 33.49 -6.61
C SER A 17 29.86 34.82 -7.15
N LEU A 18 29.84 35.84 -6.29
CA LEU A 18 29.77 37.26 -6.66
C LEU A 18 31.19 37.81 -6.80
N SER A 19 31.49 38.45 -7.94
CA SER A 19 32.55 39.44 -8.21
C SER A 19 32.47 39.77 -9.72
N ALA A 20 32.62 40.97 -10.27
CA ALA A 20 32.83 42.35 -9.84
C ALA A 20 32.59 43.26 -11.09
N CYS A 21 32.49 44.59 -10.92
CA CYS A 21 32.11 45.61 -11.91
C CYS A 21 32.94 45.70 -13.22
N GLY A 22 32.30 46.16 -14.32
CA GLY A 22 32.97 46.68 -15.52
C GLY A 22 32.01 47.00 -16.69
N ASN A 23 32.22 48.11 -17.37
CA ASN A 23 31.29 48.89 -18.21
C ASN A 23 31.01 48.36 -19.65
N ASP A 24 29.81 48.67 -20.17
CA ASP A 24 29.32 48.69 -21.58
C ASP A 24 29.45 47.44 -22.49
N SER A 25 28.32 46.77 -22.79
CA SER A 25 27.76 46.62 -24.16
C SER A 25 26.65 45.56 -24.25
N LYS A 26 25.58 45.96 -24.94
CA LYS A 26 24.42 45.20 -25.45
C LYS A 26 24.74 43.78 -25.96
N SER A 27 24.10 42.76 -25.37
CA SER A 27 23.58 41.59 -26.09
C SER A 27 22.67 40.75 -25.19
N THR A 28 21.49 40.47 -25.75
CA THR A 28 20.41 39.63 -25.24
C THR A 28 20.84 38.16 -25.21
N SER A 29 20.61 37.46 -24.11
CA SER A 29 20.40 36.00 -24.11
C SER A 29 19.83 35.55 -22.77
N GLU A 30 18.65 34.94 -22.82
CA GLU A 30 17.87 34.35 -21.74
C GLU A 30 18.63 33.21 -21.02
N PRO A 31 18.35 32.90 -19.75
CA PRO A 31 18.75 31.64 -19.15
C PRO A 31 17.81 30.53 -19.61
N GLN A 32 18.33 29.55 -20.36
CA GLN A 32 17.65 28.28 -20.60
C GLN A 32 17.36 27.59 -19.27
N LYS A 33 16.06 27.36 -19.06
CA LYS A 33 15.51 26.42 -18.08
C LYS A 33 16.00 25.01 -18.47
N GLN A 34 16.96 24.46 -17.72
CA GLN A 34 17.28 23.03 -17.81
C GLN A 34 16.07 22.25 -17.28
N GLU A 35 15.42 21.57 -18.21
CA GLU A 35 14.32 20.65 -18.00
C GLU A 35 14.94 19.26 -17.79
N GLU A 36 15.29 18.94 -16.54
CA GLU A 36 15.66 17.57 -16.13
C GLU A 36 14.52 17.01 -15.26
N THR A 37 13.48 16.43 -15.88
CA THR A 37 12.45 15.65 -15.13
C THR A 37 11.69 14.59 -15.95
N SER A 38 12.11 14.20 -17.15
CA SER A 38 11.24 13.40 -18.05
C SER A 38 11.53 11.88 -18.13
N THR A 39 12.75 11.40 -17.86
CA THR A 39 13.10 9.97 -18.05
C THR A 39 12.60 9.06 -16.92
N ASP A 40 12.85 9.43 -15.66
CA ASP A 40 12.52 8.58 -14.48
C ASP A 40 11.02 8.35 -14.31
N ALA A 41 10.20 9.35 -14.66
CA ALA A 41 8.74 9.27 -14.55
C ALA A 41 8.10 8.39 -15.62
N GLN A 42 8.75 8.24 -16.78
CA GLN A 42 8.27 7.37 -17.85
C GLN A 42 8.62 5.90 -17.54
N GLU A 43 9.86 5.63 -17.12
CA GLU A 43 10.29 4.30 -16.70
C GLU A 43 9.45 3.76 -15.53
N ALA A 44 9.11 4.60 -14.55
CA ALA A 44 8.23 4.23 -13.45
C ALA A 44 6.80 3.87 -13.90
N LYS A 45 6.26 4.57 -14.91
CA LYS A 45 4.93 4.26 -15.46
C LYS A 45 4.92 2.96 -16.23
N GLU A 46 5.94 2.70 -17.04
CA GLU A 46 6.08 1.45 -17.80
C GLU A 46 6.25 0.24 -16.87
N ALA A 47 7.02 0.41 -15.79
CA ALA A 47 7.16 -0.61 -14.74
C ALA A 47 5.84 -0.90 -14.02
N GLN A 48 5.09 0.14 -13.64
CA GLN A 48 3.79 -0.04 -12.99
C GLN A 48 2.78 -0.70 -13.94
N ALA A 49 2.75 -0.33 -15.23
CA ALA A 49 1.88 -0.97 -16.22
C ALA A 49 2.21 -2.46 -16.41
N THR A 50 3.48 -2.85 -16.31
CA THR A 50 3.89 -4.26 -16.36
C THR A 50 3.38 -5.04 -15.15
N ILE A 51 3.49 -4.46 -13.95
CA ILE A 51 2.96 -5.05 -12.71
C ILE A 51 1.43 -5.16 -12.78
N ASP A 52 0.76 -4.11 -13.23
CA ASP A 52 -0.70 -4.10 -13.37
C ASP A 52 -1.16 -5.17 -14.37
N ALA A 53 -0.45 -5.36 -15.49
CA ALA A 53 -0.75 -6.41 -16.45
C ALA A 53 -0.51 -7.83 -15.89
N GLN A 54 0.46 -7.99 -14.99
CA GLN A 54 0.75 -9.27 -14.35
C GLN A 54 -0.36 -9.68 -13.37
N TYR A 55 -0.82 -8.77 -12.50
CA TYR A 55 -1.79 -9.08 -11.45
C TYR A 55 -3.24 -8.78 -11.83
N ASN A 56 -3.47 -7.92 -12.83
CA ASN A 56 -4.79 -7.56 -13.36
C ASN A 56 -4.89 -7.74 -14.89
N PRO A 57 -4.66 -8.96 -15.42
CA PRO A 57 -4.64 -9.19 -16.87
C PRO A 57 -5.99 -8.92 -17.54
N ASN A 58 -7.09 -8.94 -16.77
CA ASN A 58 -8.45 -8.69 -17.25
C ASN A 58 -8.91 -7.24 -17.07
N ASN A 59 -8.03 -6.33 -16.62
CA ASN A 59 -8.33 -4.92 -16.40
C ASN A 59 -9.59 -4.70 -15.52
N ILE A 60 -9.69 -5.48 -14.45
CA ILE A 60 -10.76 -5.43 -13.45
C ILE A 60 -10.69 -4.07 -12.75
N ALA A 61 -11.72 -3.25 -12.88
CA ALA A 61 -11.83 -1.97 -12.19
C ALA A 61 -12.86 -2.06 -11.04
N PRO A 62 -12.62 -1.39 -9.90
CA PRO A 62 -13.60 -1.26 -8.82
C PRO A 62 -15.01 -0.85 -9.27
N SER A 63 -15.08 0.08 -10.23
CA SER A 63 -16.33 0.61 -10.78
C SER A 63 -17.20 -0.42 -11.52
N ASP A 64 -16.64 -1.58 -11.88
CA ASP A 64 -17.34 -2.62 -12.63
C ASP A 64 -18.20 -3.51 -11.71
N TYR A 65 -18.06 -3.37 -10.39
CA TYR A 65 -18.66 -4.24 -9.38
C TYR A 65 -19.52 -3.45 -8.39
N SER A 66 -20.54 -4.11 -7.86
CA SER A 66 -21.50 -3.47 -6.94
C SER A 66 -21.03 -3.45 -5.49
N ASN A 67 -20.08 -4.33 -5.15
CA ASN A 67 -19.55 -4.52 -3.81
C ASN A 67 -18.16 -5.16 -3.83
N VAL A 68 -17.47 -5.09 -2.68
CA VAL A 68 -16.11 -5.61 -2.50
C VAL A 68 -16.03 -7.12 -2.68
N ASP A 69 -17.07 -7.89 -2.34
CA ASP A 69 -17.03 -9.35 -2.46
C ASP A 69 -16.96 -9.79 -3.93
N GLU A 70 -17.80 -9.19 -4.79
CA GLU A 70 -17.77 -9.46 -6.23
C GLU A 70 -16.46 -8.98 -6.87
N TYR A 71 -15.98 -7.81 -6.45
CA TYR A 71 -14.70 -7.26 -6.92
C TYR A 71 -13.52 -8.16 -6.56
N LEU A 72 -13.40 -8.54 -5.28
CA LEU A 72 -12.33 -9.39 -4.80
C LEU A 72 -12.38 -10.78 -5.47
N ALA A 73 -13.57 -11.37 -5.57
CA ALA A 73 -13.77 -12.66 -6.23
C ALA A 73 -13.28 -12.65 -7.69
N ALA A 74 -13.48 -11.55 -8.41
CA ALA A 74 -13.00 -11.41 -9.78
C ALA A 74 -11.46 -11.38 -9.86
N TRP A 75 -10.79 -10.68 -8.93
CA TRP A 75 -9.33 -10.61 -8.87
C TRP A 75 -8.68 -11.95 -8.55
N ILE A 76 -9.23 -12.69 -7.59
CA ILE A 76 -8.63 -13.94 -7.12
C ILE A 76 -9.05 -15.17 -7.94
N ASN A 77 -9.94 -15.01 -8.91
CA ASN A 77 -10.44 -16.12 -9.71
C ASN A 77 -9.32 -16.82 -10.49
N GLY A 78 -9.10 -18.10 -10.16
CA GLY A 78 -8.05 -18.92 -10.78
C GLY A 78 -6.68 -18.81 -10.10
N VAL A 79 -6.55 -18.03 -9.03
CA VAL A 79 -5.35 -17.99 -8.19
C VAL A 79 -5.44 -19.09 -7.13
N GLU A 80 -4.35 -19.83 -6.92
CA GLU A 80 -4.34 -20.94 -5.96
C GLU A 80 -4.40 -20.41 -4.52
N PRO A 81 -5.38 -20.85 -3.71
CA PRO A 81 -5.50 -20.38 -2.32
C PRO A 81 -4.35 -20.86 -1.44
N ASN A 82 -4.15 -20.19 -0.30
CA ASN A 82 -3.09 -20.47 0.69
C ASN A 82 -1.67 -20.27 0.16
N THR A 83 -1.49 -19.50 -0.91
CA THR A 83 -0.19 -19.22 -1.53
C THR A 83 0.26 -17.78 -1.32
N SER A 84 1.54 -17.50 -1.59
CA SER A 84 2.01 -16.10 -1.61
C SER A 84 1.44 -15.33 -2.81
N ASP A 85 1.23 -15.99 -3.95
CA ASP A 85 0.64 -15.39 -5.15
C ASP A 85 -0.78 -14.88 -4.89
N MET A 86 -1.58 -15.62 -4.10
CA MET A 86 -2.88 -15.15 -3.64
C MET A 86 -2.78 -13.91 -2.77
N VAL A 87 -1.89 -13.90 -1.78
CA VAL A 87 -1.67 -12.73 -0.91
C VAL A 87 -1.25 -11.50 -1.72
N ASP A 88 -0.35 -11.69 -2.69
CA ASP A 88 0.10 -10.62 -3.59
C ASP A 88 -1.06 -10.13 -4.47
N THR A 89 -1.88 -11.02 -5.01
CA THR A 89 -3.06 -10.67 -5.82
C THR A 89 -4.05 -9.83 -5.01
N ILE A 90 -4.33 -10.24 -3.77
CA ILE A 90 -5.21 -9.50 -2.85
C ILE A 90 -4.65 -8.11 -2.54
N ALA A 91 -3.34 -8.00 -2.32
CA ALA A 91 -2.69 -6.71 -2.10
C ALA A 91 -2.82 -5.78 -3.32
N HIS A 92 -2.68 -6.30 -4.54
CA HIS A 92 -2.87 -5.52 -5.77
C HIS A 92 -4.32 -5.09 -5.96
N ALA A 93 -5.29 -5.97 -5.71
CA ALA A 93 -6.71 -5.62 -5.73
C ALA A 93 -7.01 -4.49 -4.73
N ALA A 94 -6.53 -4.61 -3.49
CA ALA A 94 -6.73 -3.60 -2.46
C ALA A 94 -6.07 -2.25 -2.80
N LYS A 95 -4.90 -2.27 -3.44
CA LYS A 95 -4.22 -1.06 -3.92
C LYS A 95 -5.01 -0.36 -5.02
N ALA A 96 -5.53 -1.12 -5.99
CA ALA A 96 -6.37 -0.59 -7.07
C ALA A 96 -7.66 0.03 -6.50
N GLU A 97 -8.30 -0.65 -5.55
CA GLU A 97 -9.47 -0.14 -4.81
C GLU A 97 -9.16 1.18 -4.07
N ALA A 98 -8.07 1.23 -3.32
CA ALA A 98 -7.65 2.42 -2.57
C ALA A 98 -7.41 3.64 -3.49
N ASN A 99 -6.84 3.39 -4.67
CA ASN A 99 -6.62 4.42 -5.68
C ASN A 99 -7.93 4.94 -6.30
N TYR A 100 -8.93 4.08 -6.45
CA TYR A 100 -10.24 4.44 -6.99
C TYR A 100 -11.10 5.22 -5.97
N ASN A 101 -11.28 4.65 -4.77
CA ASN A 101 -12.21 5.17 -3.77
C ASN A 101 -11.63 6.28 -2.88
N GLY A 102 -10.36 6.67 -3.09
CA GLY A 102 -9.72 7.79 -2.40
C GLY A 102 -9.51 7.58 -0.89
N GLY A 103 -9.81 6.39 -0.37
CA GLY A 103 -9.58 6.00 1.02
C GLY A 103 -10.79 6.05 1.96
N ASN A 104 -12.02 5.84 1.46
CA ASN A 104 -13.18 5.62 2.33
C ASN A 104 -12.96 4.38 3.21
N SER A 105 -12.56 4.58 4.46
CA SER A 105 -12.07 3.53 5.36
C SER A 105 -13.16 2.95 6.27
N ALA A 106 -14.38 3.52 6.26
CA ALA A 106 -15.41 3.17 7.24
C ALA A 106 -15.89 1.72 7.11
N GLU A 107 -16.12 1.24 5.89
CA GLU A 107 -16.54 -0.14 5.63
C GLU A 107 -15.48 -1.14 6.10
N ALA A 108 -14.22 -0.91 5.74
CA ALA A 108 -13.10 -1.76 6.13
C ALA A 108 -12.94 -1.81 7.66
N LEU A 109 -12.94 -0.66 8.34
CA LEU A 109 -12.85 -0.60 9.81
C LEU A 109 -14.05 -1.29 10.49
N SER A 110 -15.27 -1.09 9.97
CA SER A 110 -16.47 -1.77 10.46
C SER A 110 -16.40 -3.28 10.29
N TYR A 111 -15.90 -3.76 9.14
CA TYR A 111 -15.72 -5.19 8.90
C TYR A 111 -14.69 -5.78 9.86
N ILE A 112 -13.51 -5.16 9.98
CA ILE A 112 -12.43 -5.64 10.85
C ILE A 112 -12.92 -5.68 12.31
N SER A 113 -13.60 -4.62 12.76
CA SER A 113 -14.14 -4.55 14.12
C SER A 113 -15.22 -5.61 14.40
N SER A 114 -16.13 -5.84 13.45
CA SER A 114 -17.26 -6.77 13.63
C SER A 114 -16.83 -8.23 13.61
N ASN A 115 -15.70 -8.52 12.96
CA ASN A 115 -15.18 -9.87 12.83
C ASN A 115 -14.04 -10.19 13.82
N TYR A 116 -13.62 -9.24 14.65
CA TYR A 116 -12.56 -9.46 15.64
C TYR A 116 -12.97 -10.52 16.68
N PRO A 117 -12.07 -11.44 17.11
CA PRO A 117 -10.78 -11.82 16.50
C PRO A 117 -10.92 -12.99 15.49
N ASN A 118 -12.14 -13.28 15.03
CA ASN A 118 -12.52 -14.45 14.23
C ASN A 118 -12.13 -14.35 12.75
N TYR A 119 -10.91 -13.90 12.44
CA TYR A 119 -10.43 -13.75 11.05
C TYR A 119 -10.03 -15.06 10.38
N PHE A 120 -9.94 -16.14 11.16
CA PHE A 120 -9.27 -17.39 10.76
C PHE A 120 -10.22 -18.55 10.46
N THR A 121 -11.52 -18.28 10.23
CA THR A 121 -12.54 -19.34 10.11
C THR A 121 -12.41 -20.18 8.84
N ASP A 122 -12.12 -19.51 7.72
CA ASP A 122 -11.98 -20.10 6.40
C ASP A 122 -11.22 -19.15 5.48
N ASN A 123 -10.91 -19.63 4.28
CA ASN A 123 -10.15 -18.88 3.29
C ASN A 123 -10.83 -17.59 2.86
N ALA A 124 -12.14 -17.59 2.62
CA ALA A 124 -12.85 -16.40 2.16
C ALA A 124 -12.80 -15.29 3.23
N MET A 125 -12.96 -15.65 4.51
CA MET A 125 -12.80 -14.74 5.63
C MET A 125 -11.38 -14.16 5.71
N MET A 126 -10.36 -15.01 5.60
CA MET A 126 -8.96 -14.58 5.63
C MET A 126 -8.61 -13.68 4.44
N GLU A 127 -9.06 -14.02 3.25
CA GLU A 127 -8.80 -13.27 2.00
C GLU A 127 -9.44 -11.89 2.05
N LYS A 128 -10.70 -11.80 2.48
CA LYS A 128 -11.40 -10.51 2.68
C LYS A 128 -10.79 -9.69 3.81
N THR A 129 -10.34 -10.33 4.89
CA THR A 129 -9.64 -9.65 5.99
C THR A 129 -8.31 -9.06 5.50
N MET A 130 -7.52 -9.82 4.73
CA MET A 130 -6.29 -9.32 4.12
C MET A 130 -6.57 -8.17 3.14
N PHE A 131 -7.62 -8.29 2.32
CA PHE A 131 -8.04 -7.23 1.40
C PHE A 131 -8.28 -5.91 2.14
N TYR A 132 -9.10 -5.93 3.18
CA TYR A 132 -9.38 -4.73 3.95
C TYR A 132 -8.18 -4.21 4.73
N GLY A 133 -7.31 -5.09 5.23
CA GLY A 133 -6.04 -4.71 5.84
C GLY A 133 -5.14 -3.92 4.87
N TYR A 134 -4.86 -4.49 3.70
CA TYR A 134 -4.09 -3.83 2.65
C TYR A 134 -4.76 -2.54 2.16
N TYR A 135 -6.08 -2.54 1.98
CA TYR A 135 -6.83 -1.37 1.53
C TYR A 135 -6.65 -0.20 2.49
N LEU A 136 -6.76 -0.46 3.81
CA LEU A 136 -6.55 0.56 4.83
C LEU A 136 -5.12 1.10 4.83
N GLU A 137 -4.11 0.24 4.69
CA GLU A 137 -2.72 0.68 4.56
C GLU A 137 -2.56 1.59 3.33
N TYR A 138 -2.94 1.12 2.14
CA TYR A 138 -2.75 1.88 0.90
C TYR A 138 -3.56 3.19 0.86
N ALA A 139 -4.77 3.19 1.41
CA ALA A 139 -5.61 4.37 1.50
C ALA A 139 -4.99 5.46 2.39
N ASN A 140 -4.30 5.06 3.46
CA ASN A 140 -3.95 5.96 4.56
C ASN A 140 -2.44 6.18 4.75
N ALA A 141 -1.54 5.37 4.18
CA ALA A 141 -0.09 5.47 4.37
C ALA A 141 0.48 6.83 3.95
N LYS A 142 -0.14 7.49 2.95
CA LYS A 142 0.20 8.86 2.52
C LYS A 142 0.01 9.91 3.63
N ASN A 143 -0.75 9.59 4.67
CA ASN A 143 -1.05 10.48 5.79
C ASN A 143 -0.05 10.34 6.96
N GLY A 144 1.04 9.59 6.77
CA GLY A 144 2.12 9.43 7.75
C GLY A 144 2.15 8.05 8.41
N SER A 145 3.31 7.68 8.95
CA SER A 145 3.55 6.37 9.60
C SER A 145 2.73 6.15 10.86
N ASP A 146 2.30 7.24 11.51
CA ASP A 146 1.55 7.18 12.77
C ASP A 146 0.03 7.21 12.50
N ASN A 147 -0.39 7.13 11.24
CA ASN A 147 -1.80 7.10 10.90
C ASN A 147 -2.43 5.80 11.41
N LEU A 148 -3.34 5.93 12.38
CA LEU A 148 -4.00 4.80 13.03
C LEU A 148 -4.74 3.88 12.04
N GLY A 149 -5.37 4.43 11.00
CA GLY A 149 -6.04 3.61 9.98
C GLY A 149 -5.07 2.76 9.19
N ALA A 150 -3.92 3.32 8.80
CA ALA A 150 -2.86 2.57 8.12
C ALA A 150 -2.28 1.48 9.02
N ASN A 151 -2.04 1.77 10.31
CA ASN A 151 -1.49 0.83 11.27
C ASN A 151 -2.44 -0.33 11.55
N VAL A 152 -3.74 -0.05 11.79
CA VAL A 152 -4.77 -1.09 11.90
C VAL A 152 -4.80 -1.96 10.65
N GLY A 153 -4.71 -1.36 9.46
CA GLY A 153 -4.62 -2.09 8.20
C GLY A 153 -3.42 -3.03 8.13
N MET A 154 -2.25 -2.51 8.48
CA MET A 154 -0.99 -3.26 8.51
C MET A 154 -1.06 -4.46 9.45
N ASP A 155 -1.46 -4.24 10.70
CA ASP A 155 -1.57 -5.29 11.70
C ASP A 155 -2.60 -6.36 11.28
N THR A 156 -3.68 -5.94 10.62
CA THR A 156 -4.75 -6.84 10.13
C THR A 156 -4.23 -7.87 9.13
N TYR A 157 -3.59 -7.47 8.02
CA TYR A 157 -3.10 -8.48 7.08
C TYR A 157 -1.88 -9.24 7.61
N GLN A 158 -1.08 -8.63 8.50
CA GLN A 158 0.07 -9.27 9.12
C GLN A 158 -0.37 -10.41 10.06
N ALA A 159 -1.46 -10.23 10.80
CA ALA A 159 -2.07 -11.27 11.62
C ALA A 159 -2.54 -12.47 10.77
N VAL A 160 -3.05 -12.22 9.56
CA VAL A 160 -3.72 -13.23 8.75
C VAL A 160 -2.81 -13.95 7.76
N LYS A 161 -1.92 -13.26 7.04
CA LYS A 161 -1.26 -13.83 5.85
C LYS A 161 -0.34 -15.02 6.13
N TYR A 162 0.21 -15.13 7.33
CA TYR A 162 1.07 -16.25 7.70
C TYR A 162 0.27 -17.46 8.18
N VAL A 163 -0.89 -17.22 8.81
CA VAL A 163 -1.86 -18.28 9.14
C VAL A 163 -2.49 -18.83 7.86
N TYR A 164 -2.91 -17.94 6.95
CA TYR A 164 -3.47 -18.30 5.65
C TYR A 164 -2.54 -19.20 4.82
N ARG A 165 -1.23 -18.94 4.85
CA ARG A 165 -0.22 -19.76 4.15
C ARG A 165 0.26 -20.98 4.95
N GLY A 166 -0.32 -21.24 6.12
CA GLY A 166 0.03 -22.37 6.98
C GLY A 166 1.41 -22.30 7.63
N SER A 167 2.03 -21.12 7.68
CA SER A 167 3.34 -20.89 8.31
C SER A 167 3.26 -20.47 9.78
N GLU A 168 2.10 -19.97 10.22
CA GLU A 168 1.77 -19.63 11.60
C GLU A 168 0.38 -20.22 11.94
N THR A 169 0.04 -20.21 13.21
CA THR A 169 -1.30 -20.53 13.74
C THR A 169 -1.90 -19.31 14.43
N SER A 170 -3.21 -19.32 14.68
CA SER A 170 -3.90 -18.22 15.37
C SER A 170 -3.34 -17.92 16.77
N ASP A 171 -2.66 -18.89 17.37
CA ASP A 171 -2.16 -18.82 18.75
C ASP A 171 -0.69 -18.37 18.80
N ASP A 172 -0.03 -18.20 17.65
CA ASP A 172 1.36 -17.76 17.61
C ASP A 172 1.52 -16.33 18.16
N GLN A 173 2.67 -16.08 18.81
CA GLN A 173 2.92 -14.82 19.50
C GLN A 173 2.84 -13.61 18.55
N HIS A 174 3.32 -13.75 17.31
CA HIS A 174 3.26 -12.68 16.32
C HIS A 174 1.80 -12.37 15.93
N VAL A 175 0.97 -13.40 15.75
CA VAL A 175 -0.45 -13.24 15.41
C VAL A 175 -1.20 -12.57 16.56
N THR A 176 -1.04 -13.09 17.79
CA THR A 176 -1.69 -12.52 18.98
C THR A 176 -1.26 -11.07 19.26
N ALA A 177 0.02 -10.73 19.07
CA ALA A 177 0.49 -9.36 19.21
C ALA A 177 -0.11 -8.39 18.16
N ASN A 178 -0.34 -8.85 16.93
CA ASN A 178 -1.04 -8.04 15.93
C ASN A 178 -2.54 -7.89 16.28
N LEU A 179 -3.19 -8.94 16.79
CA LEU A 179 -4.58 -8.84 17.27
C LEU A 179 -4.73 -7.79 18.39
N ASP A 180 -3.81 -7.78 19.36
CA ASP A 180 -3.81 -6.77 20.42
C ASP A 180 -3.66 -5.35 19.86
N GLN A 181 -2.75 -5.14 18.89
CA GLN A 181 -2.57 -3.85 18.22
C GLN A 181 -3.81 -3.41 17.43
N ILE A 182 -4.45 -4.34 16.71
CA ILE A 182 -5.71 -4.08 15.99
C ILE A 182 -6.79 -3.60 16.97
N LYS A 183 -6.95 -4.30 18.10
CA LYS A 183 -7.93 -3.95 19.13
C LYS A 183 -7.69 -2.54 19.68
N ASP A 184 -6.45 -2.22 20.01
CA ASP A 184 -6.08 -0.90 20.54
C ASP A 184 -6.26 0.21 19.50
N GLY A 185 -5.89 -0.04 18.24
CA GLY A 185 -6.06 0.89 17.13
C GLY A 185 -7.54 1.15 16.81
N LEU A 186 -8.36 0.10 16.76
CA LEU A 186 -9.80 0.21 16.58
C LEU A 186 -10.46 1.01 17.71
N SER A 187 -10.08 0.75 18.96
CA SER A 187 -10.61 1.49 20.11
C SER A 187 -10.30 2.98 20.02
N GLN A 188 -9.08 3.35 19.63
CA GLN A 188 -8.69 4.76 19.42
C GLN A 188 -9.43 5.43 18.26
N LEU A 189 -9.81 4.65 17.25
CA LEU A 189 -10.64 5.10 16.13
C LEU A 189 -12.14 5.13 16.46
N GLY A 190 -12.54 4.75 17.67
CA GLY A 190 -13.93 4.77 18.13
C GLY A 190 -14.74 3.51 17.81
N TYR A 191 -14.08 2.43 17.38
CA TYR A 191 -14.69 1.13 17.12
C TYR A 191 -14.60 0.23 18.35
N SER A 192 -15.62 -0.59 18.57
CA SER A 192 -15.66 -1.57 19.66
C SER A 192 -15.56 -2.98 19.09
N VAL A 193 -14.66 -3.77 19.62
CA VAL A 193 -14.51 -5.20 19.28
C VAL A 193 -15.21 -6.06 20.35
N GLN A 194 -15.77 -7.20 19.93
CA GLN A 194 -16.37 -8.19 20.82
C GLN A 194 -15.35 -9.20 21.32
#